data_AF-A0A417C6W6-F1
#
_entry.id   AF-A0A417C6W6-F1
#
_cell.length_a   1.000
_cell.length_b   1.000
_cell.length_c   1.000
_cell.angle_alpha   90.00
_cell.angle_beta   90.00
_cell.angle_gamma   90.00
#
_symmetry.space_group_name_H-M   'P 1'
#
loop_
_entity.id
_entity.type
_entity.pdbx_description
1 polymer ?
#
loop_
_entity_poly.entity_id
_entity_poly.type
_entity_poly.pdbx_seq_one_letter_code
_entity_poly.pdbx_strand_id
1 'polypeptide(L)'
;MVSSVNILQAYYHIPLKDKMFFTYKGENYYLSNNIYICKNYNLYLMITKQPEFRIVENIYHQYVSQDHILYKYIENYVSLDMYYYSSFKIVKSVSVSGIKQSWIKLLEDVKNCFSSINKQHTNMTVYHYYYYYLGFLAIEMLNYYFDCHEYIDVGFQHNICSFDSKTYMNPDNLKLTAIGEDLITLYLNNLISLKELDSYFQKNILVSKQYAILLCKAFFPINYYRQILMNSWDQQHLYQYLTCQLQHQIELYHYIKKYIDVPSIYWI
;
A
#
# COMPACT_ATOMS: atom_id res chain seq x y z
N MET A 1 10.14 -8.09 -34.84
CA MET A 1 10.28 -8.37 -33.40
C MET A 1 9.08 -9.19 -32.98
N VAL A 2 9.28 -10.36 -32.36
CA VAL A 2 8.17 -11.14 -31.77
C VAL A 2 7.73 -10.42 -30.50
N SER A 3 6.43 -10.19 -30.29
CA SER A 3 5.95 -9.53 -29.08
C SER A 3 6.23 -10.41 -27.85
N SER A 4 6.53 -9.79 -26.71
CA SER A 4 6.71 -10.48 -25.42
C SER A 4 5.50 -11.34 -25.07
N VAL A 5 4.29 -10.87 -25.41
CA VAL A 5 3.03 -11.60 -25.25
C VAL A 5 3.02 -12.91 -26.04
N ASN A 6 3.48 -12.93 -27.30
CA ASN A 6 3.52 -14.16 -28.11
C ASN A 6 4.52 -15.18 -27.54
N ILE A 7 5.63 -14.72 -26.99
CA ILE A 7 6.62 -15.58 -26.34
C ILE A 7 6.04 -16.18 -25.05
N LEU A 8 5.36 -15.37 -24.23
CA LEU A 8 4.71 -15.83 -23.00
C LEU A 8 3.54 -16.79 -23.28
N GLN A 9 2.78 -16.56 -24.36
CA GLN A 9 1.75 -17.50 -24.83
C GLN A 9 2.34 -18.87 -25.16
N ALA A 10 3.53 -18.91 -25.77
CA ALA A 10 4.23 -20.15 -26.04
C ALA A 10 4.70 -20.85 -24.75
N TYR A 11 5.20 -20.09 -23.76
CA TYR A 11 5.65 -20.65 -22.47
C TYR A 11 4.53 -21.24 -21.62
N TYR A 12 3.33 -20.64 -21.63
CA TYR A 12 2.22 -21.06 -20.78
C TYR A 12 1.12 -21.83 -21.50
N HIS A 13 1.15 -21.92 -22.84
CA HIS A 13 0.08 -22.49 -23.67
C HIS A 13 -1.32 -21.89 -23.39
N ILE A 14 -1.36 -20.62 -23.02
CA ILE A 14 -2.57 -19.87 -22.69
C ILE A 14 -2.59 -18.60 -23.55
N PRO A 15 -3.73 -18.24 -24.19
CA PRO A 15 -3.84 -17.01 -24.95
C PRO A 15 -3.86 -15.81 -23.99
N LEU A 16 -2.68 -15.22 -23.78
CA LEU A 16 -2.52 -13.99 -23.03
C LEU A 16 -3.08 -12.81 -23.84
N LYS A 17 -3.88 -11.97 -23.19
CA LYS A 17 -4.38 -10.71 -23.75
C LYS A 17 -3.64 -9.55 -23.05
N ASP A 18 -3.65 -8.36 -23.65
CA ASP A 18 -3.06 -7.12 -23.08
C ASP A 18 -3.71 -6.64 -21.75
N LYS A 19 -4.52 -7.49 -21.11
CA LYS A 19 -5.13 -7.22 -19.80
C LYS A 19 -4.39 -8.01 -18.73
N MET A 20 -3.99 -7.32 -17.67
CA MET A 20 -3.37 -7.91 -16.47
C MET A 20 -4.18 -9.08 -15.90
N PHE A 21 -5.52 -9.01 -15.96
CA PHE A 21 -6.44 -10.07 -15.56
C PHE A 21 -7.24 -10.60 -16.76
N PHE A 22 -7.38 -11.92 -16.89
CA PHE A 22 -8.16 -12.54 -17.97
C PHE A 22 -8.68 -13.93 -17.58
N THR A 23 -9.70 -14.39 -18.29
CA THR A 23 -10.30 -15.72 -18.11
C THR A 23 -9.99 -16.59 -19.31
N TYR A 24 -9.55 -17.83 -19.08
CA TYR A 24 -9.32 -18.83 -20.13
C TYR A 24 -9.83 -20.19 -19.68
N LYS A 25 -10.66 -20.83 -20.52
CA LYS A 25 -11.31 -22.13 -20.21
C LYS A 25 -12.03 -22.15 -18.85
N GLY A 26 -12.68 -21.05 -18.49
CA GLY A 26 -13.43 -20.93 -17.22
C GLY A 26 -12.56 -20.66 -15.99
N GLU A 27 -11.25 -20.51 -16.17
CA GLU A 27 -10.29 -20.26 -15.09
C GLU A 27 -9.76 -18.84 -15.17
N ASN A 28 -9.54 -18.20 -14.01
CA ASN A 28 -9.06 -16.82 -13.97
C ASN A 28 -7.54 -16.78 -13.77
N TYR A 29 -6.92 -15.85 -14.51
CA TYR A 29 -5.48 -15.68 -14.55
C TYR A 29 -5.09 -14.22 -14.38
N TYR A 30 -3.88 -14.04 -13.87
CA TYR A 30 -3.24 -12.75 -13.74
C TYR A 30 -1.75 -12.85 -14.09
N LEU A 31 -1.23 -11.89 -14.86
CA LEU A 31 0.15 -11.86 -15.31
C LEU A 31 0.85 -10.64 -14.68
N SER A 32 1.93 -10.87 -13.92
CA SER A 32 2.74 -9.80 -13.32
C SER A 32 4.16 -9.82 -13.86
N ASN A 33 4.78 -8.64 -13.91
CA ASN A 33 6.22 -8.46 -14.12
C ASN A 33 6.97 -8.06 -12.83
N ASN A 34 6.30 -8.03 -11.68
CA ASN A 34 6.87 -7.61 -10.39
C ASN A 34 7.47 -8.79 -9.62
N ILE A 35 8.60 -9.31 -10.11
CA ILE A 35 9.23 -10.52 -9.59
C ILE A 35 9.62 -10.41 -8.10
N TYR A 36 9.95 -9.21 -7.60
CA TYR A 36 10.50 -9.02 -6.26
C TYR A 36 9.48 -9.30 -5.15
N ILE A 37 8.27 -8.75 -5.26
CA ILE A 37 7.19 -9.02 -4.30
C ILE A 37 6.68 -10.45 -4.47
N CYS A 38 6.70 -10.95 -5.70
CA CYS A 38 6.28 -12.30 -6.05
C CYS A 38 7.10 -13.42 -5.36
N LYS A 39 8.40 -13.21 -5.09
CA LYS A 39 9.21 -14.17 -4.32
C LYS A 39 8.62 -14.48 -2.93
N ASN A 40 7.97 -13.50 -2.32
CA ASN A 40 7.35 -13.64 -1.00
C ASN A 40 5.85 -13.95 -1.09
N TYR A 41 5.28 -14.07 -2.30
CA TYR A 41 3.85 -14.25 -2.50
C TYR A 41 3.34 -15.59 -1.98
N ASN A 42 4.13 -16.67 -2.11
CA ASN A 42 3.77 -17.95 -1.50
C ASN A 42 3.65 -17.85 0.04
N LEU A 43 4.52 -17.09 0.69
CA LEU A 43 4.40 -16.82 2.13
C LEU A 43 3.12 -16.03 2.42
N TYR A 44 2.81 -15.01 1.63
CA TYR A 44 1.56 -14.24 1.74
C TYR A 44 0.33 -15.15 1.63
N LEU A 45 0.26 -16.02 0.60
CA LEU A 45 -0.85 -16.96 0.41
C LEU A 45 -1.01 -17.96 1.57
N MET A 46 0.10 -18.42 2.15
CA MET A 46 0.07 -19.27 3.35
C MET A 46 -0.51 -18.52 4.55
N ILE A 47 -0.13 -17.26 4.74
CA ILE A 47 -0.61 -16.42 5.87
C ILE A 47 -2.10 -16.13 5.73
N THR A 48 -2.56 -15.78 4.54
CA THR A 48 -3.96 -15.45 4.26
C THR A 48 -4.85 -16.69 4.09
N LYS A 49 -4.25 -17.89 4.12
CA LYS A 49 -4.90 -19.19 3.94
C LYS A 49 -5.68 -19.28 2.62
N GLN A 50 -5.02 -18.93 1.52
CA GLN A 50 -5.62 -18.84 0.19
C GLN A 50 -5.02 -19.90 -0.77
N PRO A 51 -5.36 -21.19 -0.60
CA PRO A 51 -4.79 -22.28 -1.42
C PRO A 51 -5.27 -22.28 -2.88
N GLU A 52 -6.28 -21.46 -3.18
CA GLU A 52 -6.89 -21.33 -4.50
C GLU A 52 -6.10 -20.39 -5.44
N PHE A 53 -5.18 -19.60 -4.87
CA PHE A 53 -4.23 -18.80 -5.61
C PHE A 53 -2.95 -19.60 -5.79
N ARG A 54 -2.48 -19.74 -7.04
CA ARG A 54 -1.27 -20.52 -7.35
C ARG A 54 -0.48 -19.89 -8.47
N ILE A 55 0.84 -20.03 -8.36
CA ILE A 55 1.76 -19.72 -9.45
C ILE A 55 1.68 -20.86 -10.47
N VAL A 56 1.51 -20.50 -11.74
CA VAL A 56 1.47 -21.46 -12.86
C VAL A 56 2.88 -21.66 -13.37
N GLU A 57 3.33 -22.92 -13.43
CA GLU A 57 4.60 -23.26 -14.07
C GLU A 57 4.48 -23.16 -15.59
N ASN A 58 5.55 -22.72 -16.25
CA ASN A 58 5.67 -22.81 -17.70
C ASN A 58 5.98 -24.25 -18.15
N ILE A 59 6.05 -24.47 -19.46
CA ILE A 59 6.40 -25.76 -20.06
C ILE A 59 7.76 -26.34 -19.65
N TYR A 60 8.63 -25.54 -19.06
CA TYR A 60 9.94 -25.95 -18.56
C TYR A 60 9.97 -26.16 -17.04
N HIS A 61 8.80 -26.20 -16.38
CA HIS A 61 8.67 -26.29 -14.92
C HIS A 61 9.32 -25.11 -14.16
N GLN A 62 9.29 -23.92 -14.78
CA GLN A 62 9.79 -22.69 -14.17
C GLN A 62 8.63 -21.73 -13.87
N TYR A 63 8.74 -21.03 -12.75
CA TYR A 63 7.75 -20.02 -12.33
C TYR A 63 7.89 -18.68 -13.03
N VAL A 64 9.04 -18.39 -13.65
CA VAL A 64 9.33 -17.11 -14.30
C VAL A 64 9.58 -17.36 -15.78
N SER A 65 8.94 -16.55 -16.63
CA SER A 65 9.13 -16.55 -18.08
C SER A 65 9.26 -15.12 -18.54
N GLN A 66 10.37 -14.75 -19.21
CA GLN A 66 10.59 -13.38 -19.72
C GLN A 66 10.32 -12.28 -18.68
N ASP A 67 10.81 -12.45 -17.45
CA ASP A 67 10.56 -11.54 -16.32
C ASP A 67 9.08 -11.42 -15.88
N HIS A 68 8.22 -12.34 -16.32
CA HIS A 68 6.82 -12.41 -15.91
C HIS A 68 6.50 -13.71 -15.18
N ILE A 69 5.51 -13.63 -14.28
CA ILE A 69 4.96 -14.76 -13.54
C ILE A 69 3.45 -14.82 -13.84
N LEU A 70 2.97 -16.01 -14.17
CA LEU A 70 1.54 -16.26 -14.37
C LEU A 70 0.92 -16.83 -13.11
N TYR A 71 -0.21 -16.27 -12.71
CA TYR A 71 -1.00 -16.67 -11.56
C TYR A 71 -2.33 -17.23 -12.04
N LYS A 72 -2.80 -18.27 -11.35
CA LYS A 72 -4.17 -18.75 -11.42
C LYS A 72 -4.87 -18.39 -10.11
N TYR A 73 -6.13 -17.97 -10.19
CA TYR A 73 -6.91 -17.63 -9.01
C TYR A 73 -8.40 -17.95 -9.13
N ILE A 74 -9.06 -17.97 -7.97
CA ILE A 74 -10.51 -18.06 -7.83
C ILE A 74 -11.01 -16.79 -7.13
N GLU A 75 -12.09 -16.21 -7.65
CA GLU A 75 -12.71 -15.04 -7.03
C GLU A 75 -13.43 -15.46 -5.75
N ASN A 76 -12.97 -14.94 -4.61
CA ASN A 76 -13.50 -15.26 -3.29
C ASN A 76 -13.83 -13.98 -2.51
N TYR A 77 -14.67 -14.10 -1.48
CA TYR A 77 -14.96 -12.98 -0.59
C TYR A 77 -13.70 -12.59 0.20
N VAL A 78 -13.35 -11.30 0.18
CA VAL A 78 -12.27 -10.74 1.00
C VAL A 78 -12.87 -10.20 2.28
N SER A 79 -12.45 -10.73 3.43
CA SER A 79 -12.89 -10.25 4.73
C SER A 79 -11.86 -9.33 5.38
N LEU A 80 -12.31 -8.56 6.37
CA LEU A 80 -11.43 -7.72 7.18
C LEU A 80 -10.38 -8.54 7.96
N ASP A 81 -10.73 -9.76 8.39
CA ASP A 81 -9.80 -10.68 9.02
C ASP A 81 -8.62 -11.03 8.10
N MET A 82 -8.83 -11.12 6.78
CA MET A 82 -7.74 -11.39 5.84
C MET A 82 -6.70 -10.26 5.86
N TYR A 83 -7.16 -9.00 5.82
CA TYR A 83 -6.29 -7.83 5.98
C TYR A 83 -5.56 -7.86 7.33
N TYR A 84 -6.26 -8.20 8.42
CA TYR A 84 -5.62 -8.35 9.72
C TYR A 84 -4.49 -9.39 9.71
N TYR A 85 -4.72 -10.59 9.17
CA TYR A 85 -3.71 -11.66 9.14
C TYR A 85 -2.50 -11.29 8.28
N SER A 86 -2.70 -10.70 7.09
CA SER A 86 -1.59 -10.25 6.25
C SER A 86 -0.83 -9.10 6.90
N SER A 87 -1.56 -8.14 7.47
CA SER A 87 -1.01 -6.88 7.94
C SER A 87 -0.16 -7.02 9.20
N PHE A 88 -0.51 -7.93 10.11
CA PHE A 88 0.22 -8.10 11.37
C PHE A 88 1.23 -9.24 11.38
N LYS A 89 1.32 -10.01 10.29
CA LYS A 89 2.39 -11.00 10.17
C LYS A 89 3.72 -10.31 9.87
N ILE A 90 4.64 -10.40 10.82
CA ILE A 90 6.00 -9.91 10.66
C ILE A 90 6.73 -10.76 9.61
N VAL A 91 7.28 -10.09 8.60
CA VAL A 91 8.08 -10.70 7.52
C VAL A 91 9.56 -10.41 7.71
N LYS A 92 9.89 -9.17 8.05
CA LYS A 92 11.25 -8.70 8.35
C LYS A 92 11.17 -7.43 9.19
N SER A 93 12.32 -6.91 9.61
CA SER A 93 12.43 -5.58 10.20
C SER A 93 13.24 -4.65 9.31
N VAL A 94 12.92 -3.35 9.31
CA VAL A 94 13.57 -2.34 8.47
C VAL A 94 14.01 -1.18 9.34
N SER A 95 15.20 -0.65 9.08
CA SER A 95 15.73 0.50 9.81
C SER A 95 14.84 1.73 9.61
N VAL A 96 14.59 2.46 10.70
CA VAL A 96 13.88 3.74 10.67
C VAL A 96 14.59 4.76 9.79
N SER A 97 15.92 4.78 9.79
CA SER A 97 16.73 5.64 8.91
C SER A 97 16.44 5.41 7.43
N GLY A 98 16.31 4.16 6.99
CA GLY A 98 15.91 3.83 5.62
C GLY A 98 14.50 4.33 5.26
N ILE A 99 13.56 4.30 6.21
CA ILE A 99 12.21 4.85 6.00
C ILE A 99 12.28 6.37 5.85
N LYS A 100 12.99 7.05 6.76
CA LYS A 100 13.21 8.51 6.71
C LYS A 100 13.81 8.92 5.36
N GLN A 101 14.88 8.25 4.92
CA GLN A 101 15.50 8.51 3.62
C GLN A 101 14.51 8.33 2.45
N SER A 102 13.71 7.27 2.48
CA SER A 102 12.70 7.02 1.43
C SER A 102 11.64 8.12 1.37
N TRP A 103 11.20 8.64 2.52
CA TRP A 103 10.18 9.68 2.62
C TRP A 103 10.72 11.04 2.20
N ILE A 104 11.94 11.39 2.63
CA ILE A 104 12.62 12.62 2.24
C ILE A 104 12.83 12.65 0.72
N LYS A 105 13.36 11.56 0.15
CA LYS A 105 13.55 11.45 -1.31
C LYS A 105 12.24 11.66 -2.06
N LEU A 106 11.16 11.04 -1.59
CA LEU A 106 9.86 11.15 -2.23
C LEU A 106 9.28 12.58 -2.14
N LEU A 107 9.50 13.29 -1.04
CA LEU A 107 9.17 14.72 -0.93
C LEU A 107 9.98 15.59 -1.90
N GLU A 108 11.28 15.32 -2.04
CA GLU A 108 12.14 16.02 -2.99
C GLU A 108 11.68 15.80 -4.44
N ASP A 109 11.38 14.54 -4.81
CA ASP A 109 10.86 14.18 -6.13
C ASP A 109 9.54 14.91 -6.42
N VAL A 110 8.61 14.92 -5.46
CA VAL A 110 7.32 15.60 -5.56
C VAL A 110 7.48 17.12 -5.71
N LYS A 111 8.38 17.74 -4.96
CA LYS A 111 8.69 19.18 -5.05
C LYS A 111 9.21 19.54 -6.44
N ASN A 112 10.13 18.72 -6.97
CA ASN A 112 10.73 18.93 -8.28
C ASN A 112 9.67 18.84 -9.38
N CYS A 113 8.80 17.84 -9.34
CA CYS A 113 7.68 17.69 -10.27
C CYS A 113 6.66 18.83 -10.13
N PHE A 114 6.28 19.23 -8.92
CA PHE A 114 5.22 20.22 -8.72
C PHE A 114 5.52 21.58 -9.37
N SER A 115 6.79 21.97 -9.47
CA SER A 115 7.20 23.21 -10.13
C SER A 115 6.77 23.29 -11.61
N SER A 116 6.74 22.17 -12.33
CA SER A 116 6.32 22.10 -13.73
C SER A 116 4.79 22.13 -13.85
N ILE A 117 4.11 21.46 -12.93
CA ILE A 117 2.65 21.45 -12.84
C ILE A 117 2.08 22.83 -12.51
N ASN A 118 2.66 23.54 -11.53
CA ASN A 118 2.04 24.74 -10.95
C ASN A 118 1.76 25.81 -12.02
N LYS A 119 2.54 25.80 -13.11
CA LYS A 119 2.33 26.66 -14.29
C LYS A 119 0.99 26.43 -15.01
N GLN A 120 0.34 25.29 -14.78
CA GLN A 120 -0.88 24.87 -15.46
C GLN A 120 -2.15 25.06 -14.61
N HIS A 121 -2.05 25.06 -13.27
CA HIS A 121 -3.24 25.05 -12.38
C HIS A 121 -3.03 25.76 -11.03
N THR A 122 -3.55 26.99 -10.89
CA THR A 122 -3.34 27.86 -9.71
C THR A 122 -4.00 27.37 -8.41
N ASN A 123 -5.18 26.74 -8.47
CA ASN A 123 -5.90 26.23 -7.29
C ASN A 123 -5.22 25.02 -6.61
N MET A 124 -4.27 24.36 -7.28
CA MET A 124 -3.56 23.19 -6.75
C MET A 124 -2.48 23.53 -5.73
N THR A 125 -2.05 24.79 -5.72
CA THR A 125 -0.99 25.29 -4.85
C THR A 125 -1.31 25.05 -3.37
N VAL A 126 -2.55 25.31 -2.96
CA VAL A 126 -2.97 25.17 -1.54
C VAL A 126 -2.94 23.71 -1.09
N TYR A 127 -3.51 22.80 -1.90
CA TYR A 127 -3.53 21.38 -1.56
C TYR A 127 -2.14 20.76 -1.59
N HIS A 128 -1.31 21.18 -2.55
CA HIS A 128 0.08 20.75 -2.57
C HIS A 128 0.81 21.16 -1.30
N TYR A 129 0.72 22.42 -0.89
CA TYR A 129 1.37 22.86 0.34
C TYR A 129 0.82 22.14 1.57
N TYR A 130 -0.48 21.90 1.65
CA TYR A 130 -1.08 21.13 2.73
C TYR A 130 -0.48 19.71 2.82
N TYR A 131 -0.52 18.95 1.72
CA TYR A 131 0.00 17.57 1.72
C TYR A 131 1.51 17.51 1.82
N TYR A 132 2.23 18.44 1.21
CA TYR A 132 3.67 18.55 1.37
C TYR A 132 4.04 18.79 2.83
N TYR A 133 3.33 19.70 3.50
CA TYR A 133 3.53 19.96 4.92
C TYR A 133 3.15 18.74 5.79
N LEU A 134 2.06 18.04 5.49
CA LEU A 134 1.71 16.79 6.18
C LEU A 134 2.83 15.75 6.11
N GLY A 135 3.50 15.61 4.95
CA GLY A 135 4.65 14.72 4.82
C GLY A 135 5.84 15.16 5.66
N PHE A 136 6.11 16.47 5.74
CA PHE A 136 7.11 17.02 6.65
C PHE A 136 6.79 16.71 8.11
N LEU A 137 5.55 16.96 8.53
CA LEU A 137 5.07 16.66 9.88
C LEU A 137 5.21 15.17 10.21
N ALA A 138 4.88 14.28 9.28
CA ALA A 138 5.06 12.84 9.44
C ALA A 138 6.53 12.45 9.66
N ILE A 139 7.48 13.12 8.99
CA ILE A 139 8.92 12.93 9.22
C ILE A 139 9.35 13.48 10.58
N GLU A 140 8.85 14.65 11.00
CA GLU A 140 9.15 15.22 12.32
C GLU A 140 8.62 14.32 13.44
N MET A 141 7.39 13.80 13.32
CA MET A 141 6.87 12.80 14.25
C MET A 141 7.73 11.54 14.26
N LEU A 142 8.16 11.06 13.09
CA LEU A 142 9.06 9.91 13.01
C LEU A 142 10.42 10.18 13.69
N ASN A 143 10.89 11.43 13.70
CA ASN A 143 12.07 11.83 14.47
C ASN A 143 11.82 11.94 15.97
N TYR A 144 10.62 12.37 16.36
CA TYR A 144 10.22 12.49 17.76
C TYR A 144 10.13 11.11 18.45
N TYR A 145 9.58 10.10 17.76
CA TYR A 145 9.32 8.79 18.35
C TYR A 145 10.45 7.76 18.21
N PHE A 146 11.36 7.96 17.26
CA PHE A 146 12.34 6.93 16.88
C PHE A 146 13.74 7.48 16.65
N ASP A 147 14.71 6.83 17.28
CA ASP A 147 16.13 7.05 16.99
C ASP A 147 16.52 6.50 15.62
N CYS A 148 17.64 7.00 15.07
CA CYS A 148 18.11 6.62 13.74
C CYS A 148 18.58 5.16 13.62
N HIS A 149 18.90 4.51 14.75
CA HIS A 149 19.36 3.12 14.81
C HIS A 149 18.25 2.10 15.06
N GLU A 150 17.02 2.57 15.25
CA GLU A 150 15.88 1.69 15.50
C GLU A 150 15.42 0.95 14.25
N TYR A 151 14.74 -0.17 14.50
CA TYR A 151 14.11 -1.00 13.49
C TYR A 151 12.63 -1.10 13.79
N ILE A 152 11.82 -1.14 12.73
CA ILE A 152 10.40 -1.44 12.83
C ILE A 152 10.10 -2.75 12.12
N ASP A 153 9.14 -3.48 12.65
CA ASP A 153 8.62 -4.68 12.00
C ASP A 153 7.74 -4.31 10.82
N VAL A 154 7.95 -5.02 9.71
CA VAL A 154 7.17 -4.87 8.50
C VAL A 154 6.46 -6.17 8.13
N GLY A 155 5.23 -6.02 7.68
CA GLY A 155 4.37 -7.09 7.20
C GLY A 155 3.89 -6.83 5.78
N PHE A 156 3.06 -7.73 5.26
CA PHE A 156 2.41 -7.54 3.96
C PHE A 156 1.27 -6.55 4.09
N GLN A 157 1.34 -5.47 3.30
CA GLN A 157 0.31 -4.46 3.20
C GLN A 157 -0.05 -4.26 1.72
N HIS A 158 -1.07 -3.45 1.45
CA HIS A 158 -1.61 -3.19 0.13
C HIS A 158 -1.50 -1.71 -0.24
N ASN A 159 -1.17 -1.42 -1.49
CA ASN A 159 -1.18 -0.05 -2.02
C ASN A 159 -2.60 0.50 -2.08
N ILE A 160 -3.56 -0.36 -2.44
CA ILE A 160 -4.99 -0.08 -2.53
C ILE A 160 -5.70 -1.13 -1.68
N CYS A 161 -6.46 -0.68 -0.68
CA CYS A 161 -7.31 -1.56 0.12
C CYS A 161 -8.75 -1.54 -0.42
N SER A 162 -9.29 -2.72 -0.72
CA SER A 162 -10.70 -2.94 -1.03
C SER A 162 -11.11 -4.37 -0.68
N PHE A 163 -12.41 -4.64 -0.57
CA PHE A 163 -12.93 -6.00 -0.35
C PHE A 163 -13.15 -6.79 -1.66
N ASP A 164 -12.46 -6.39 -2.74
CA ASP A 164 -12.46 -7.09 -4.03
C ASP A 164 -11.27 -8.04 -4.11
N SER A 165 -11.51 -9.29 -4.54
CA SER A 165 -10.47 -10.32 -4.60
C SER A 165 -9.37 -10.02 -5.61
N LYS A 166 -9.69 -9.37 -6.74
CA LYS A 166 -8.68 -9.01 -7.75
C LYS A 166 -7.73 -8.00 -7.18
N THR A 167 -8.24 -6.97 -6.50
CA THR A 167 -7.40 -5.94 -5.87
C THR A 167 -6.60 -6.52 -4.71
N TYR A 168 -7.23 -7.24 -3.78
CA TYR A 168 -6.56 -7.77 -2.60
C TYR A 168 -5.42 -8.73 -2.97
N MET A 169 -5.68 -9.64 -3.91
CA MET A 169 -4.74 -10.71 -4.22
C MET A 169 -3.72 -10.32 -5.29
N ASN A 170 -3.85 -9.14 -5.90
CA ASN A 170 -2.90 -8.67 -6.91
C ASN A 170 -1.48 -8.54 -6.30
N PRO A 171 -0.50 -9.34 -6.75
CA PRO A 171 0.89 -9.20 -6.35
C PRO A 171 1.47 -7.80 -6.54
N ASP A 172 1.07 -7.06 -7.58
CA ASP A 172 1.52 -5.68 -7.80
C ASP A 172 0.93 -4.69 -6.78
N ASN A 173 -0.18 -5.06 -6.15
CA ASN A 173 -0.79 -4.28 -5.10
C ASN A 173 -0.10 -4.49 -3.74
N LEU A 174 0.68 -5.55 -3.56
CA LEU A 174 1.36 -5.84 -2.31
C LEU A 174 2.59 -4.96 -2.11
N LYS A 175 2.87 -4.63 -0.84
CA LYS A 175 4.07 -3.92 -0.39
C LYS A 175 4.49 -4.44 0.99
N LEU A 176 5.77 -4.30 1.32
CA LEU A 176 6.29 -4.56 2.67
C LEU A 176 6.50 -3.24 3.40
N THR A 177 5.74 -3.03 4.47
CA THR A 177 5.77 -1.79 5.28
C THR A 177 5.20 -2.07 6.67
N ALA A 178 5.16 -1.05 7.53
CA ALA A 178 4.78 -1.14 8.93
C ALA A 178 3.54 -2.01 9.13
N ILE A 179 3.62 -2.94 10.09
CA ILE A 179 2.49 -3.80 10.44
C ILE A 179 1.28 -2.95 10.86
N GLY A 180 0.08 -3.35 10.46
CA GLY A 180 -1.16 -2.63 10.74
C GLY A 180 -1.53 -1.51 9.75
N GLU A 181 -0.69 -1.18 8.77
CA GLU A 181 -0.92 -0.05 7.85
C GLU A 181 -2.20 -0.24 7.00
N ASP A 182 -2.55 -1.48 6.63
CA ASP A 182 -3.78 -1.78 5.91
C ASP A 182 -5.03 -1.40 6.71
N LEU A 183 -5.06 -1.66 8.02
CA LEU A 183 -6.22 -1.31 8.84
C LEU A 183 -6.40 0.22 8.94
N ILE A 184 -5.29 0.95 9.08
CA ILE A 184 -5.30 2.42 9.00
C ILE A 184 -5.83 2.87 7.63
N THR A 185 -5.35 2.26 6.56
CA THR A 185 -5.75 2.62 5.19
C THR A 185 -7.24 2.33 4.94
N LEU A 186 -7.74 1.19 5.42
CA LEU A 186 -9.16 0.85 5.37
C LEU A 186 -10.00 1.88 6.13
N TYR A 187 -9.58 2.29 7.33
CA TYR A 187 -10.28 3.30 8.11
C TYR A 187 -10.27 4.68 7.43
N LEU A 188 -9.10 5.15 6.98
CA LEU A 188 -8.95 6.43 6.29
C LEU A 188 -9.77 6.51 4.99
N ASN A 189 -10.03 5.36 4.37
CA ASN A 189 -10.87 5.24 3.16
C ASN A 189 -12.35 4.97 3.49
N ASN A 190 -12.77 5.08 4.75
CA ASN A 190 -14.13 4.85 5.22
C ASN A 190 -14.69 3.45 4.86
N LEU A 191 -13.81 2.43 4.82
CA LEU A 191 -14.17 1.04 4.57
C LEU A 191 -14.44 0.25 5.85
N ILE A 192 -13.92 0.75 6.98
CA ILE A 192 -14.20 0.24 8.33
C ILE A 192 -14.43 1.40 9.28
N SER A 193 -15.16 1.13 10.35
CA SER A 193 -15.38 2.09 11.44
C SER A 193 -14.19 2.16 12.40
N LEU A 194 -14.12 3.25 13.18
CA LEU A 194 -13.12 3.38 14.24
C LEU A 194 -13.25 2.28 15.31
N LYS A 195 -14.47 1.77 15.56
CA LYS A 195 -14.71 0.67 16.50
C LYS A 195 -14.11 -0.65 16.01
N GLU A 196 -14.23 -0.94 14.72
CA GLU A 196 -13.60 -2.11 14.12
C GLU A 196 -12.08 -1.98 14.19
N LEU A 197 -11.52 -0.82 13.80
CA LEU A 197 -10.09 -0.55 13.90
C LEU A 197 -9.57 -0.81 15.34
N ASP A 198 -10.24 -0.24 16.33
CA ASP A 198 -9.90 -0.38 17.75
C ASP A 198 -9.92 -1.85 18.19
N SER A 199 -10.94 -2.61 17.79
CA SER A 199 -11.03 -4.04 18.14
C SER A 199 -9.83 -4.85 17.66
N TYR A 200 -9.31 -4.58 16.45
CA TYR A 200 -8.15 -5.29 15.91
C TYR A 200 -6.84 -4.82 16.52
N PHE A 201 -6.71 -3.53 16.84
CA PHE A 201 -5.55 -3.01 17.55
C PHE A 201 -5.47 -3.59 18.96
N GLN A 202 -6.59 -3.67 19.67
CA GLN A 202 -6.66 -4.31 20.99
C GLN A 202 -6.36 -5.81 20.93
N LYS A 203 -6.83 -6.51 19.88
CA LYS A 203 -6.53 -7.94 19.67
C LYS A 203 -5.03 -8.23 19.52
N ASN A 204 -4.26 -7.30 18.97
CA ASN A 204 -2.81 -7.44 18.81
C ASN A 204 -1.97 -6.88 19.95
N ILE A 205 -2.57 -6.16 20.90
CA ILE A 205 -1.87 -5.54 22.03
C ILE A 205 -0.69 -4.70 21.52
N LEU A 206 -0.99 -3.71 20.68
CA LEU A 206 0.04 -2.87 20.08
C LEU A 206 0.85 -2.13 21.14
N VAL A 207 2.17 -2.08 20.96
CA VAL A 207 3.06 -1.26 21.80
C VAL A 207 3.09 0.18 21.31
N SER A 208 3.49 1.11 22.19
CA SER A 208 3.55 2.55 21.90
C SER A 208 4.23 2.88 20.57
N LYS A 209 5.39 2.26 20.29
CA LYS A 209 6.11 2.47 19.02
C LYS A 209 5.32 1.99 17.79
N GLN A 210 4.50 0.94 17.90
CA GLN A 210 3.65 0.50 16.80
C GLN A 210 2.51 1.51 16.53
N TYR A 211 1.90 2.07 17.58
CA TYR A 211 0.97 3.19 17.42
C TYR A 211 1.63 4.41 16.76
N ALA A 212 2.86 4.75 17.19
CA ALA A 212 3.59 5.91 16.68
C ALA A 212 3.89 5.79 15.18
N ILE A 213 4.40 4.64 14.70
CA ILE A 213 4.68 4.46 13.26
C ILE A 213 3.39 4.47 12.43
N LEU A 214 2.31 3.87 12.94
CA LEU A 214 1.00 3.88 12.28
C LEU A 214 0.44 5.30 12.14
N LEU A 215 0.60 6.13 13.17
CA LEU A 215 0.26 7.54 13.12
C LEU A 215 1.10 8.28 12.06
N CYS A 216 2.42 8.12 12.08
CA CYS A 216 3.30 8.73 11.09
C CYS A 216 2.91 8.34 9.66
N LYS A 217 2.55 7.06 9.46
CA LYS A 217 2.08 6.53 8.17
C LYS A 217 0.74 7.11 7.74
N ALA A 218 -0.21 7.26 8.66
CA ALA A 218 -1.51 7.86 8.39
C ALA A 218 -1.41 9.31 7.89
N PHE A 219 -0.42 10.05 8.44
CA PHE A 219 -0.16 11.43 8.05
C PHE A 219 0.72 11.57 6.81
N PHE A 220 1.53 10.57 6.46
CA PHE A 220 2.37 10.60 5.27
C PHE A 220 1.55 10.30 4.00
N PRO A 221 1.28 11.29 3.13
CA PRO A 221 0.27 11.16 2.08
C PRO A 221 0.84 10.52 0.81
N ILE A 222 1.28 9.27 0.94
CA ILE A 222 1.99 8.54 -0.11
C ILE A 222 1.18 8.39 -1.42
N ASN A 223 -0.14 8.24 -1.32
CA ASN A 223 -1.02 8.11 -2.48
C ASN A 223 -1.09 9.42 -3.28
N TYR A 224 -1.20 10.55 -2.59
CA TYR A 224 -1.17 11.87 -3.20
C TYR A 224 0.14 12.11 -3.94
N TYR A 225 1.26 11.79 -3.30
CA TYR A 225 2.58 11.94 -3.91
C TYR A 225 2.78 11.06 -5.14
N ARG A 226 2.31 9.81 -5.12
CA ARG A 226 2.35 8.93 -6.29
C ARG A 226 1.53 9.50 -7.45
N GLN A 227 0.34 10.02 -7.19
CA GLN A 227 -0.47 10.67 -8.22
C GLN A 227 0.28 11.85 -8.84
N ILE A 228 0.94 12.69 -8.03
CA ILE A 228 1.79 13.78 -8.54
C ILE A 228 2.85 13.24 -9.49
N LEU A 229 3.62 12.26 -9.06
CA LEU A 229 4.75 11.72 -9.84
C LEU A 229 4.30 11.05 -11.15
N MET A 230 3.09 10.49 -11.19
CA MET A 230 2.54 9.81 -12.36
C MET A 230 1.80 10.74 -13.33
N ASN A 231 1.65 12.04 -13.01
CA ASN A 231 0.82 13.00 -13.76
C ASN A 231 -0.63 12.51 -14.03
N SER A 232 -1.13 11.59 -13.20
CA SER A 232 -2.43 10.92 -13.38
C SER A 232 -3.50 11.59 -12.52
N TRP A 233 -3.90 12.80 -12.88
CA TRP A 233 -4.67 13.67 -11.98
C TRP A 233 -6.11 13.82 -12.41
N ASP A 234 -7.01 13.59 -11.47
CA ASP A 234 -8.40 13.98 -11.59
C ASP A 234 -8.76 14.94 -10.46
N GLN A 235 -9.05 16.19 -10.79
CA GLN A 235 -9.23 17.28 -9.82
C GLN A 235 -10.44 17.06 -8.91
N GLN A 236 -11.52 16.46 -9.43
CA GLN A 236 -12.74 16.21 -8.64
C GLN A 236 -12.53 15.07 -7.65
N HIS A 237 -11.90 13.99 -8.09
CA HIS A 237 -11.56 12.87 -7.22
C HIS A 237 -10.53 13.24 -6.17
N LEU A 238 -9.59 14.12 -6.51
CA LEU A 238 -8.64 14.66 -5.55
C LEU A 238 -9.41 15.36 -4.43
N TYR A 239 -10.20 16.40 -4.72
CA TYR A 239 -10.90 17.20 -3.71
C TYR A 239 -11.73 16.36 -2.72
N GLN A 240 -12.54 15.42 -3.23
CA GLN A 240 -13.35 14.53 -2.40
C GLN A 240 -12.49 13.58 -1.54
N TYR A 241 -11.39 13.08 -2.11
CA TYR A 241 -10.42 12.28 -1.36
C TYR A 241 -9.75 13.10 -0.25
N LEU A 242 -9.42 14.38 -0.49
CA LEU A 242 -8.74 15.22 0.52
C LEU A 242 -9.65 15.57 1.70
N THR A 243 -10.90 15.94 1.44
CA THR A 243 -11.84 16.34 2.50
C THR A 243 -12.26 15.18 3.39
N CYS A 244 -12.51 14.00 2.82
CA CYS A 244 -12.87 12.81 3.59
C CYS A 244 -11.70 12.29 4.43
N GLN A 245 -10.47 12.30 3.90
CA GLN A 245 -9.31 11.82 4.67
C GLN A 245 -8.95 12.73 5.85
N LEU A 246 -9.13 14.05 5.71
CA LEU A 246 -8.76 15.01 6.75
C LEU A 246 -9.55 14.76 8.04
N GLN A 247 -10.87 14.56 7.95
CA GLN A 247 -11.69 14.27 9.14
C GLN A 247 -11.25 12.97 9.82
N HIS A 248 -11.06 11.90 9.05
CA HIS A 248 -10.60 10.62 9.61
C HIS A 248 -9.19 10.70 10.19
N GLN A 249 -8.29 11.52 9.63
CA GLN A 249 -6.97 11.76 10.20
C GLN A 249 -7.04 12.48 11.56
N ILE A 250 -7.93 13.47 11.72
CA ILE A 250 -8.15 14.15 13.00
C ILE A 250 -8.71 13.17 14.04
N GLU A 251 -9.72 12.38 13.66
CA GLU A 251 -10.31 11.37 14.54
C GLU A 251 -9.27 10.31 14.95
N LEU A 252 -8.46 9.83 13.99
CA LEU A 252 -7.38 8.89 14.25
C LEU A 252 -6.33 9.47 15.19
N TYR A 253 -5.95 10.74 15.02
CA TYR A 253 -5.01 11.43 15.89
C TYR A 253 -5.52 11.45 17.34
N HIS A 254 -6.77 11.85 17.57
CA HIS A 254 -7.35 11.85 18.91
C HIS A 254 -7.48 10.44 19.49
N TYR A 255 -7.76 9.45 18.65
CA TYR A 255 -7.79 8.05 19.07
C TYR A 255 -6.40 7.56 19.52
N ILE A 256 -5.37 7.74 18.68
CA ILE A 256 -4.00 7.28 18.97
C ILE A 256 -3.39 8.02 20.18
N LYS A 257 -3.75 9.29 20.40
CA LYS A 257 -3.33 10.08 21.57
C LYS A 257 -3.73 9.46 22.93
N LYS A 258 -4.66 8.50 22.95
CA LYS A 258 -4.99 7.72 24.15
C LYS A 258 -3.89 6.72 24.53
N TYR A 259 -3.04 6.33 23.58
CA TYR A 259 -2.05 5.26 23.73
C TYR A 259 -0.60 5.77 23.73
N ILE A 260 -0.34 6.95 23.16
CA ILE A 260 0.97 7.59 23.11
C ILE A 260 0.84 9.09 23.34
N ASP A 261 1.92 9.71 23.83
CA ASP A 261 2.02 11.17 23.82
C ASP A 261 2.23 11.65 22.39
N VAL A 262 1.42 12.59 21.94
CA VAL A 262 1.48 13.13 20.57
C VAL A 262 1.76 14.62 20.62
N PRO A 263 2.80 15.11 19.90
CA PRO A 263 3.07 16.53 19.78
C PRO A 263 1.83 17.30 19.36
N SER A 264 1.62 18.50 19.92
CA SER A 264 0.50 19.35 19.53
C SER A 264 0.66 19.81 18.08
N ILE A 265 -0.30 19.45 17.24
CA ILE A 265 -0.38 19.89 15.84
C ILE A 265 -1.42 21.01 15.77
N TYR A 266 -1.00 22.26 15.56
CA TYR A 266 -1.87 23.44 15.75
C TYR A 266 -3.14 23.50 14.88
N TRP A 267 -3.21 22.75 13.78
CA TRP A 267 -4.38 22.70 12.88
C TRP A 267 -5.15 21.38 12.95
N ILE A 268 -4.87 20.54 13.96
CA ILE A 268 -5.60 19.31 14.31
C ILE A 268 -6.12 19.44 15.73
#